data_AF-F0G571-F1
#
_entry.id   AF-F0G571-F1
#
_cell.length_a   1.000
_cell.length_b   1.000
_cell.length_c   1.000
_cell.angle_alpha   90.00
_cell.angle_beta   90.00
_cell.angle_gamma   90.00
#
_symmetry.space_group_name_H-M   'P 1'
#
loop_
_entity.id
_entity.type
_entity.pdbx_description
1 polymer ?
#
loop_
_entity_poly.entity_id
_entity_poly.type
_entity_poly.pdbx_seq_one_letter_code
_entity_poly.pdbx_strand_id
1 'polypeptide(L)'
;MYTQNRETRRHTIRCAEWLTADRIVPYSCIMLALCLSLLLAWGYVTEGFTSNVTSRPGTDFSVFWTVSNLVLHGQAASAYDASALFQAEYAEFGAYLRHHSLPWLYPPTMLLFVAPVALVPFLPAYLLFFAGSLLCYAHAVPRLSGLHAHLRVPRAAALVVLAYSGVFLSASFGQNSILTAGIAALALHHLERRPTIAGVLIGLLAIKPQMAILFPFVLIATREWRAFIAAALTTALFAAAGVALTGTVALHGLLDAMSTVRNQHFVLPGYWFASPTPFAALRLAGASLPVALAVQAMIALLAVVAAVDVWRRTQDRRLRGAVLAISTLLSTPYLWGYELPWLGIAVFCLIAYGLDQGWLPGDQGAIVLAWLLPFYEMFNPLFKLPQIGPAVLLTLLFVVVRRASRVARHAR
;
A
#
# COMPACT_ATOMS: atom_id res chain seq x y z
N MET A 1 53.92 -12.00 -1.00
CA MET A 1 52.94 -12.18 -2.09
C MET A 1 51.49 -12.18 -1.57
N TYR A 2 51.16 -11.33 -0.58
CA TYR A 2 49.88 -11.38 0.16
C TYR A 2 49.29 -9.99 0.49
N THR A 3 49.61 -8.97 -0.33
CA THR A 3 49.19 -7.58 -0.08
C THR A 3 48.73 -6.82 -1.33
N GLN A 4 48.67 -7.46 -2.50
CA GLN A 4 48.34 -6.76 -3.76
C GLN A 4 46.89 -6.92 -4.26
N ASN A 5 46.05 -7.75 -3.63
CA ASN A 5 44.68 -8.01 -4.11
C ASN A 5 43.58 -7.13 -3.49
N ARG A 6 43.92 -6.14 -2.65
CA ARG A 6 42.92 -5.21 -2.07
C ARG A 6 42.75 -3.90 -2.84
N GLU A 7 43.69 -3.56 -3.73
CA GLU A 7 43.69 -2.25 -4.40
C GLU A 7 43.02 -2.25 -5.78
N THR A 8 42.81 -3.42 -6.41
CA THR A 8 42.19 -3.55 -7.74
C THR A 8 40.66 -3.50 -7.75
N ARG A 9 40.00 -3.20 -6.61
CA ARG A 9 38.54 -3.06 -6.51
C ARG A 9 38.05 -1.61 -6.43
N ARG A 10 38.84 -0.63 -6.89
CA ARG A 10 38.50 0.80 -6.85
C ARG A 10 38.44 1.45 -8.24
N HIS A 11 37.58 0.89 -9.10
CA HIS A 11 36.92 1.69 -10.15
C HIS A 11 35.41 1.56 -10.02
N THR A 12 34.90 1.75 -8.81
CA THR A 12 33.48 2.00 -8.60
C THR A 12 33.25 3.47 -8.88
N ILE A 13 32.52 3.78 -9.96
CA ILE A 13 31.91 5.10 -10.15
C ILE A 13 31.30 5.49 -8.80
N ARG A 14 31.87 6.51 -8.14
CA ARG A 14 31.35 7.06 -6.88
C ARG A 14 29.95 7.58 -7.18
N CYS A 15 28.94 6.74 -6.96
CA CYS A 15 27.57 7.21 -6.91
C CYS A 15 27.48 8.14 -5.69
N ALA A 16 26.77 9.26 -5.83
CA ALA A 16 26.52 10.12 -4.68
C ALA A 16 25.95 9.27 -3.53
N GLU A 17 26.57 9.33 -2.34
CA GLU A 17 26.14 8.60 -1.14
C GLU A 17 25.39 9.55 -0.20
N TRP A 18 24.23 10.04 -0.65
CA TRP A 18 23.44 10.99 0.14
C TRP A 18 22.42 10.29 1.04
N LEU A 19 21.95 9.11 0.66
CA LEU A 19 21.14 8.23 1.52
C LEU A 19 22.02 7.25 2.31
N THR A 20 22.44 7.65 3.51
CA THR A 20 23.25 6.85 4.42
C THR A 20 22.50 6.54 5.72
N ALA A 21 23.00 5.56 6.49
CA ALA A 21 22.45 5.19 7.79
C ALA A 21 22.37 6.37 8.77
N ASP A 22 23.35 7.28 8.72
CA ASP A 22 23.39 8.46 9.59
C ASP A 22 22.42 9.57 9.14
N ARG A 23 22.02 9.59 7.87
CA ARG A 23 21.18 10.66 7.29
C ARG A 23 19.69 10.30 7.21
N ILE A 24 19.36 9.01 7.19
CA ILE A 24 17.96 8.58 7.07
C ILE A 24 17.10 9.07 8.24
N VAL A 25 17.61 9.06 9.46
CA VAL A 25 16.86 9.56 10.63
C VAL A 25 16.60 11.07 10.54
N PRO A 26 17.61 11.94 10.29
CA PRO A 26 17.35 13.36 10.02
C PRO A 26 16.36 13.61 8.89
N TYR A 27 16.47 12.90 7.76
CA TYR A 27 15.52 13.04 6.65
C TYR A 27 14.09 12.64 7.04
N SER A 28 13.94 11.58 7.83
CA SER A 28 12.65 11.18 8.40
C SER A 28 12.10 12.22 9.37
N CYS A 29 12.93 12.84 10.22
CA CYS A 29 12.49 13.92 11.11
C CYS A 29 12.01 15.14 10.32
N ILE A 30 12.72 15.52 9.25
CA ILE A 30 12.30 16.62 8.36
C ILE A 30 10.94 16.28 7.71
N MET A 31 10.77 15.04 7.23
CA MET A 31 9.51 14.60 6.64
C MET A 31 8.36 14.63 7.65
N LEU A 32 8.59 14.18 8.89
CA LEU A 32 7.58 14.26 9.96
C LEU A 32 7.22 15.71 10.30
N ALA A 33 8.21 16.61 10.36
CA ALA A 33 7.96 18.03 10.57
C ALA A 33 7.11 18.62 9.43
N LEU A 34 7.37 18.22 8.18
CA LEU A 34 6.57 18.63 7.03
C LEU A 34 5.14 18.08 7.12
N CYS A 35 4.96 16.79 7.40
CA CYS A 35 3.64 16.18 7.64
C CYS A 35 2.86 16.92 8.74
N LEU A 36 3.53 17.23 9.87
CA LEU A 36 2.93 17.96 10.98
C LEU A 36 2.55 19.38 10.56
N SER A 37 3.43 20.09 9.84
CA SER A 37 3.11 21.44 9.34
C SER A 37 1.92 21.45 8.39
N LEU A 38 1.79 20.43 7.52
CA LEU A 38 0.66 20.28 6.63
C LEU A 38 -0.63 20.00 7.41
N LEU A 39 -0.57 19.14 8.43
CA LEU A 39 -1.72 18.85 9.29
C LEU A 39 -2.16 20.09 10.08
N LEU A 40 -1.21 20.86 10.62
CA LEU A 40 -1.49 22.09 11.36
C LEU A 40 -2.07 23.18 10.44
N ALA A 41 -1.49 23.36 9.25
CA ALA A 41 -2.02 24.30 8.26
C ALA A 41 -3.43 23.89 7.79
N TRP A 42 -3.66 22.60 7.56
CA TRP A 42 -4.98 22.07 7.23
C TRP A 42 -5.96 22.32 8.39
N GLY A 43 -5.58 22.04 9.63
CA GLY A 43 -6.40 22.33 10.81
C GLY A 43 -6.73 23.83 10.92
N TYR A 44 -5.75 24.70 10.71
CA TYR A 44 -5.95 26.16 10.75
C TYR A 44 -6.94 26.64 9.67
N VAL A 45 -6.74 26.23 8.41
CA VAL A 45 -7.60 26.62 7.27
C VAL A 45 -9.03 26.07 7.43
N THR A 46 -9.21 25.03 8.25
CA THR A 46 -10.50 24.35 8.44
C THR A 46 -11.11 24.61 9.81
N GLU A 47 -10.64 25.62 10.53
CA GLU A 47 -11.14 26.00 11.86
C GLU A 47 -11.14 24.82 12.84
N GLY A 48 -10.02 24.09 12.89
CA GLY A 48 -9.88 22.88 13.69
C GLY A 48 -10.65 21.68 13.13
N PHE A 49 -10.71 21.53 11.81
CA PHE A 49 -11.46 20.48 11.11
C PHE A 49 -12.99 20.54 11.33
N THR A 50 -13.51 21.73 11.59
CA THR A 50 -14.95 21.98 11.76
C THR A 50 -15.60 22.64 10.54
N SER A 51 -14.82 23.17 9.61
CA SER A 51 -15.31 23.75 8.35
C SER A 51 -15.96 22.69 7.45
N ASN A 52 -17.01 23.10 6.73
CA ASN A 52 -17.70 22.29 5.70
C ASN A 52 -17.26 22.65 4.28
N VAL A 53 -16.36 23.63 4.10
CA VAL A 53 -15.93 24.11 2.77
C VAL A 53 -14.89 23.16 2.16
N THR A 54 -14.03 22.62 3.00
CA THR A 54 -12.91 21.76 2.63
C THR A 54 -13.07 20.36 3.25
N SER A 55 -12.57 19.33 2.57
CA SER A 55 -12.55 17.97 3.12
C SER A 55 -11.80 17.92 4.45
N ARG A 56 -12.21 17.00 5.34
CA ARG A 56 -11.62 16.78 6.66
C ARG A 56 -10.79 15.49 6.69
N PRO A 57 -9.80 15.35 7.59
CA PRO A 57 -9.07 14.11 7.75
C PRO A 57 -9.99 12.95 8.10
N GLY A 58 -9.72 11.76 7.57
CA GLY A 58 -10.50 10.56 7.86
C GLY A 58 -11.86 10.53 7.17
N THR A 59 -12.03 11.26 6.06
CA THR A 59 -13.27 11.21 5.26
C THR A 59 -13.59 9.76 4.88
N ASP A 60 -12.61 8.98 4.44
CA ASP A 60 -12.83 7.58 4.06
C ASP A 60 -13.04 6.65 5.26
N PHE A 61 -12.73 7.08 6.48
CA PHE A 61 -12.99 6.29 7.66
C PHE A 61 -14.48 6.31 8.06
N SER A 62 -15.24 7.32 7.63
CA SER A 62 -16.68 7.40 7.92
C SER A 62 -17.41 6.17 7.37
N VAL A 63 -17.09 5.72 6.16
CA VAL A 63 -17.75 4.55 5.57
C VAL A 63 -17.42 3.27 6.36
N PHE A 64 -16.21 3.13 6.92
CA PHE A 64 -15.88 1.99 7.79
C PHE A 64 -16.71 2.01 9.08
N TRP A 65 -16.86 3.18 9.69
CA TRP A 65 -17.65 3.34 10.91
C TRP A 65 -19.14 3.11 10.64
N THR A 66 -19.70 3.72 9.58
CA THR A 66 -21.11 3.53 9.18
C THR A 66 -21.41 2.07 8.88
N VAL A 67 -20.56 1.39 8.12
CA VAL A 67 -20.76 -0.04 7.81
C VAL A 67 -20.61 -0.91 9.05
N SER A 68 -19.68 -0.59 9.95
CA SER A 68 -19.62 -1.26 11.26
C SER A 68 -20.91 -1.07 12.06
N ASN A 69 -21.46 0.15 12.09
CA ASN A 69 -22.71 0.44 12.77
C ASN A 69 -23.88 -0.38 12.20
N LEU A 70 -23.98 -0.49 10.87
CA LEU A 70 -24.96 -1.35 10.20
C LEU A 70 -24.79 -2.83 10.59
N VAL A 71 -23.55 -3.34 10.60
CA VAL A 71 -23.27 -4.72 11.00
C VAL A 71 -23.70 -4.98 12.44
N LEU A 72 -23.37 -4.09 13.39
CA LEU A 72 -23.72 -4.25 14.81
C LEU A 72 -25.24 -4.23 15.07
N HIS A 73 -26.01 -3.56 14.20
CA HIS A 73 -27.47 -3.50 14.27
C HIS A 73 -28.17 -4.59 13.42
N GLY A 74 -27.44 -5.61 12.96
CA GLY A 74 -28.01 -6.72 12.19
C GLY A 74 -28.36 -6.37 10.74
N GLN A 75 -27.85 -5.25 10.23
CA GLN A 75 -28.12 -4.72 8.89
C GLN A 75 -26.90 -4.85 7.95
N ALA A 76 -26.09 -5.89 8.13
CA ALA A 76 -24.84 -6.09 7.37
C ALA A 76 -25.05 -6.08 5.84
N ALA A 77 -26.18 -6.61 5.35
CA ALA A 77 -26.52 -6.60 3.93
C ALA A 77 -26.75 -5.18 3.38
N SER A 78 -27.24 -4.25 4.20
CA SER A 78 -27.51 -2.85 3.81
C SER A 78 -26.24 -2.09 3.43
N ALA A 79 -25.05 -2.56 3.84
CA ALA A 79 -23.78 -2.00 3.37
C ALA A 79 -23.57 -2.15 1.85
N TYR A 80 -24.30 -3.06 1.20
CA TYR A 80 -24.24 -3.32 -0.24
C TYR A 80 -25.46 -2.79 -0.99
N ASP A 81 -26.38 -2.10 -0.31
CA ASP A 81 -27.44 -1.32 -0.94
C ASP A 81 -27.03 0.15 -0.94
N ALA A 82 -26.88 0.73 -2.14
CA ALA A 82 -26.36 2.09 -2.28
C ALA A 82 -27.28 3.14 -1.62
N SER A 83 -28.60 2.91 -1.64
CA SER A 83 -29.57 3.83 -1.02
C SER A 83 -29.50 3.73 0.50
N ALA A 84 -29.50 2.50 1.04
CA ALA A 84 -29.43 2.27 2.48
C ALA A 84 -28.11 2.80 3.07
N LEU A 85 -26.99 2.55 2.40
CA LEU A 85 -25.69 3.08 2.83
C LEU A 85 -25.67 4.61 2.79
N PHE A 86 -26.17 5.23 1.70
CA PHE A 86 -26.27 6.68 1.61
C PHE A 86 -27.09 7.27 2.77
N GLN A 87 -28.25 6.68 3.09
CA GLN A 87 -29.09 7.16 4.19
C GLN A 87 -28.39 7.02 5.55
N ALA A 88 -27.69 5.90 5.77
CA ALA A 88 -26.93 5.68 7.01
C ALA A 88 -25.76 6.66 7.15
N GLU A 89 -25.01 6.90 6.07
CA GLU A 89 -23.94 7.91 6.06
C GLU A 89 -24.49 9.32 6.25
N TYR A 90 -25.62 9.64 5.63
CA TYR A 90 -26.24 10.95 5.74
C TYR A 90 -26.72 11.24 7.17
N ALA A 91 -27.32 10.25 7.84
CA ALA A 91 -27.82 10.38 9.20
C ALA A 91 -26.71 10.73 10.20
N GLU A 92 -25.53 10.11 10.06
CA GLU A 92 -24.41 10.27 10.99
C GLU A 92 -23.43 11.38 10.56
N PHE A 93 -23.21 11.52 9.26
CA PHE A 93 -22.13 12.32 8.68
C PHE A 93 -22.59 13.27 7.57
N GLY A 94 -23.88 13.54 7.40
CA GLY A 94 -24.39 14.36 6.29
C GLY A 94 -23.64 15.69 6.08
N ALA A 95 -23.48 16.49 7.14
CA ALA A 95 -22.70 17.73 7.08
C ALA A 95 -21.19 17.48 6.89
N TYR A 96 -20.65 16.45 7.54
CA TYR A 96 -19.23 16.06 7.49
C TYR A 96 -18.80 15.63 6.08
N LEU A 97 -19.67 14.91 5.36
CA LEU A 97 -19.45 14.44 4.00
C LEU A 97 -19.94 15.43 2.93
N ARG A 98 -20.41 16.62 3.34
CA ARG A 98 -21.02 17.62 2.43
C ARG A 98 -22.14 17.02 1.59
N HIS A 99 -22.94 16.14 2.20
CA HIS A 99 -24.04 15.41 1.58
C HIS A 99 -23.65 14.54 0.37
N HIS A 100 -22.35 14.22 0.22
CA HIS A 100 -21.87 13.16 -0.65
C HIS A 100 -21.82 11.83 0.11
N SER A 101 -21.81 10.72 -0.61
CA SER A 101 -21.63 9.38 -0.05
C SER A 101 -20.38 8.73 -0.64
N LEU A 102 -19.73 7.91 0.18
CA LEU A 102 -18.59 7.12 -0.23
C LEU A 102 -19.04 5.70 -0.57
N PRO A 103 -18.66 5.15 -1.74
CA PRO A 103 -19.07 3.81 -2.10
C PRO A 103 -18.37 2.77 -1.23
N TRP A 104 -19.12 1.77 -0.77
CA TRP A 104 -18.56 0.56 -0.17
C TRP A 104 -18.14 -0.44 -1.26
N LEU A 105 -16.83 -0.57 -1.48
CA LEU A 105 -16.26 -1.43 -2.53
C LEU A 105 -15.51 -2.63 -1.98
N TYR A 106 -15.74 -2.94 -0.71
CA TYR A 106 -15.02 -4.00 -0.02
C TYR A 106 -15.81 -5.31 -0.02
N PRO A 107 -15.13 -6.47 -0.18
CA PRO A 107 -15.77 -7.77 -0.06
C PRO A 107 -16.36 -8.01 1.34
N PRO A 108 -17.30 -8.97 1.49
CA PRO A 108 -17.90 -9.30 2.79
C PRO A 108 -16.89 -9.69 3.87
N THR A 109 -15.69 -10.13 3.49
CA THR A 109 -14.56 -10.36 4.40
C THR A 109 -14.17 -9.12 5.20
N MET A 110 -14.30 -7.92 4.63
CA MET A 110 -13.98 -6.66 5.32
C MET A 110 -14.99 -6.35 6.43
N LEU A 111 -16.23 -6.82 6.32
CA LEU A 111 -17.23 -6.62 7.38
C LEU A 111 -16.82 -7.27 8.70
N LEU A 112 -16.23 -8.47 8.62
CA LEU A 112 -15.69 -9.16 9.81
C LEU A 112 -14.59 -8.34 10.49
N PHE A 113 -13.82 -7.59 9.70
CA PHE A 113 -12.74 -6.76 10.19
C PHE A 113 -13.25 -5.45 10.78
N VAL A 114 -14.23 -4.79 10.14
CA VAL A 114 -14.76 -3.51 10.64
C VAL A 114 -15.87 -3.67 11.67
N ALA A 115 -16.47 -4.85 11.82
CA ALA A 115 -17.57 -5.09 12.76
C ALA A 115 -17.40 -4.42 14.15
N PRO A 116 -16.24 -4.47 14.84
CA PRO A 116 -16.09 -3.87 16.16
C PRO A 116 -15.83 -2.35 16.16
N VAL A 117 -15.65 -1.71 15.00
CA VAL A 117 -15.18 -0.31 14.90
C VAL A 117 -16.16 0.68 15.52
N ALA A 118 -17.46 0.49 15.33
CA ALA A 118 -18.53 1.33 15.85
C ALA A 118 -18.98 0.97 17.27
N LEU A 119 -18.26 0.08 17.97
CA LEU A 119 -18.44 -0.12 19.42
C LEU A 119 -18.06 1.13 20.23
N VAL A 120 -17.30 2.04 19.63
CA VAL A 120 -16.94 3.34 20.19
C VAL A 120 -17.29 4.46 19.20
N PRO A 121 -17.43 5.72 19.67
CA PRO A 121 -17.71 6.85 18.79
C PRO A 121 -16.62 7.02 17.71
N PHE A 122 -16.98 7.72 16.63
CA PHE A 122 -16.16 7.88 15.42
C PHE A 122 -14.70 8.29 15.70
N LEU A 123 -14.46 9.32 16.52
CA LEU A 123 -13.12 9.83 16.76
C LEU A 123 -12.22 8.82 17.52
N PRO A 124 -12.64 8.25 18.67
CA PRO A 124 -11.92 7.14 19.28
C PRO A 124 -11.69 5.95 18.34
N ALA A 125 -12.69 5.57 17.54
CA ALA A 125 -12.58 4.47 16.59
C ALA A 125 -11.47 4.74 15.55
N TYR A 126 -11.46 5.95 14.98
CA TYR A 126 -10.44 6.42 14.05
C TYR A 126 -9.05 6.35 14.68
N LEU A 127 -8.88 6.92 15.87
CA LEU A 127 -7.59 6.94 16.57
C LEU A 127 -7.08 5.51 16.89
N LEU A 128 -7.96 4.61 17.35
CA LEU A 128 -7.60 3.23 17.67
C LEU A 128 -7.23 2.44 16.42
N PHE A 129 -8.00 2.58 15.33
CA PHE A 129 -7.71 1.93 14.05
C PHE A 129 -6.34 2.33 13.51
N PHE A 130 -6.03 3.63 13.53
CA PHE A 130 -4.74 4.12 13.06
C PHE A 130 -3.60 3.78 14.00
N ALA A 131 -3.80 3.86 15.33
CA ALA A 131 -2.79 3.40 16.28
C ALA A 131 -2.42 1.93 16.03
N GLY A 132 -3.42 1.04 15.88
CA GLY A 132 -3.20 -0.37 15.56
C GLY A 132 -2.49 -0.56 14.21
N SER A 133 -2.91 0.17 13.18
CA SER A 133 -2.30 0.12 11.84
C SER A 133 -0.84 0.56 11.85
N LEU A 134 -0.55 1.69 12.52
CA LEU A 134 0.81 2.24 12.65
C LEU A 134 1.70 1.31 13.47
N LEU A 135 1.20 0.72 14.56
CA LEU A 135 1.93 -0.27 15.35
C LEU A 135 2.26 -1.51 14.52
N CYS A 136 1.30 -2.04 13.76
CA CYS A 136 1.52 -3.16 12.85
C CYS A 136 2.62 -2.83 11.84
N TYR A 137 2.51 -1.68 11.15
CA TYR A 137 3.47 -1.25 10.14
C TYR A 137 4.89 -1.01 10.72
N ALA A 138 4.96 -0.27 11.83
CA ALA A 138 6.21 0.03 12.55
C ALA A 138 6.89 -1.22 13.12
N HIS A 139 6.11 -2.26 13.44
CA HIS A 139 6.65 -3.55 13.86
C HIS A 139 7.15 -4.37 12.66
N ALA A 140 6.36 -4.43 11.59
CA ALA A 140 6.54 -5.36 10.49
C ALA A 140 7.65 -4.96 9.52
N VAL A 141 7.61 -3.72 9.03
CA VAL A 141 8.46 -3.26 7.93
C VAL A 141 9.94 -3.20 8.32
N PRO A 142 10.33 -2.72 9.53
CA PRO A 142 11.72 -2.80 9.99
C PRO A 142 12.24 -4.24 10.13
N ARG A 143 11.39 -5.19 10.53
CA ARG A 143 11.76 -6.61 10.70
C ARG A 143 11.93 -7.34 9.37
N LEU A 144 11.08 -7.04 8.40
CA LEU A 144 11.22 -7.55 7.04
C LEU A 144 12.49 -6.98 6.39
N SER A 145 12.62 -5.65 6.39
CA SER A 145 13.74 -4.95 5.73
C SER A 145 15.09 -5.19 6.41
N GLY A 146 15.11 -5.42 7.73
CA GLY A 146 16.34 -5.45 8.51
C GLY A 146 16.88 -4.06 8.87
N LEU A 147 16.18 -2.97 8.52
CA LEU A 147 16.66 -1.59 8.66
C LEU A 147 17.19 -1.26 10.07
N HIS A 148 16.55 -1.79 11.11
CA HIS A 148 16.95 -1.63 12.52
C HIS A 148 18.42 -1.96 12.81
N ALA A 149 19.06 -2.85 12.04
CA ALA A 149 20.44 -3.29 12.24
C ALA A 149 21.46 -2.27 11.71
N HIS A 150 21.04 -1.33 10.87
CA HIS A 150 21.91 -0.30 10.31
C HIS A 150 21.86 1.03 11.06
N LEU A 151 20.90 1.20 11.97
CA LEU A 151 20.72 2.45 12.69
C LEU A 151 21.47 2.43 14.03
N ARG A 152 22.07 3.56 14.39
CA ARG A 152 22.73 3.74 15.71
C ARG A 152 21.78 3.42 16.87
N VAL A 153 20.51 3.79 16.71
CA VAL A 153 19.43 3.47 17.65
C VAL A 153 18.44 2.55 16.92
N PRO A 154 18.45 1.23 17.15
CA PRO A 154 17.59 0.29 16.40
C PRO A 154 16.10 0.62 16.45
N ARG A 155 15.63 1.16 17.58
CA ARG A 155 14.23 1.61 17.77
C ARG A 155 13.86 2.79 16.88
N ALA A 156 14.82 3.57 16.39
CA ALA A 156 14.57 4.67 15.45
C ALA A 156 14.02 4.18 14.10
N ALA A 157 14.16 2.88 13.78
CA ALA A 157 13.59 2.32 12.56
C ALA A 157 12.06 2.47 12.52
N ALA A 158 11.38 2.40 13.67
CA ALA A 158 9.94 2.66 13.76
C ALA A 158 9.61 4.10 13.33
N LEU A 159 10.33 5.09 13.86
CA LEU A 159 10.18 6.49 13.46
C LEU A 159 10.43 6.67 11.97
N VAL A 160 11.49 6.06 11.45
CA VAL A 160 11.87 6.17 10.02
C VAL A 160 10.77 5.63 9.10
N VAL A 161 10.16 4.48 9.44
CA VAL A 161 9.08 3.92 8.61
C VAL A 161 7.77 4.69 8.74
N LEU A 162 7.46 5.22 9.92
CA LEU A 162 6.28 6.04 10.15
C LEU A 162 6.41 7.44 9.52
N ALA A 163 7.63 7.92 9.30
CA ALA A 163 7.92 9.16 8.60
C ALA A 163 7.69 9.10 7.09
N TYR A 164 7.43 7.93 6.52
CA TYR A 164 7.18 7.82 5.08
C TYR A 164 5.88 8.54 4.69
N SER A 165 5.94 9.37 3.64
CA SER A 165 4.83 10.21 3.19
C SER A 165 3.55 9.42 2.86
N GLY A 166 3.68 8.15 2.44
CA GLY A 166 2.53 7.27 2.19
C GLY A 166 1.74 6.93 3.45
N VAL A 167 2.41 6.85 4.61
CA VAL A 167 1.77 6.65 5.92
C VAL A 167 0.91 7.87 6.25
N PHE A 168 1.45 9.08 6.11
CA PHE A 168 0.71 10.31 6.33
C PHE A 168 -0.51 10.42 5.41
N LEU A 169 -0.34 10.15 4.11
CA LEU A 169 -1.43 10.22 3.15
C LEU A 169 -2.55 9.23 3.50
N SER A 170 -2.22 7.97 3.75
CA SER A 170 -3.21 6.94 4.07
C SER A 170 -3.96 7.23 5.37
N ALA A 171 -3.25 7.71 6.40
CA ALA A 171 -3.86 8.14 7.66
C ALA A 171 -4.79 9.34 7.46
N SER A 172 -4.35 10.34 6.70
CA SER A 172 -5.12 11.54 6.39
C SER A 172 -6.42 11.24 5.66
N PHE A 173 -6.43 10.26 4.76
CA PHE A 173 -7.65 9.83 4.08
C PHE A 173 -8.56 8.99 4.98
N GLY A 174 -7.99 8.19 5.88
CA GLY A 174 -8.77 7.26 6.70
C GLY A 174 -8.80 5.83 6.15
N GLN A 175 -7.76 5.43 5.39
CA GLN A 175 -7.72 4.16 4.66
C GLN A 175 -6.94 3.04 5.38
N ASN A 176 -7.23 1.78 5.01
CA ASN A 176 -6.63 0.57 5.60
C ASN A 176 -5.26 0.17 5.02
N SER A 177 -4.67 1.00 4.16
CA SER A 177 -3.47 0.62 3.40
C SER A 177 -2.23 0.45 4.28
N ILE A 178 -2.12 1.21 5.38
CA ILE A 178 -1.05 1.04 6.39
C ILE A 178 -1.14 -0.35 7.02
N LEU A 179 -2.35 -0.76 7.43
CA LEU A 179 -2.59 -2.07 8.03
C LEU A 179 -2.28 -3.20 7.05
N THR A 180 -2.83 -3.14 5.84
CA THR A 180 -2.61 -4.21 4.84
C THR A 180 -1.13 -4.32 4.46
N ALA A 181 -0.41 -3.20 4.34
CA ALA A 181 1.03 -3.22 4.11
C ALA A 181 1.80 -3.84 5.31
N GLY A 182 1.39 -3.53 6.54
CA GLY A 182 1.93 -4.14 7.75
C GLY A 182 1.72 -5.65 7.80
N ILE A 183 0.50 -6.12 7.51
CA ILE A 183 0.14 -7.55 7.44
C ILE A 183 0.98 -8.25 6.36
N ALA A 184 1.10 -7.66 5.15
CA ALA A 184 1.91 -8.20 4.07
C ALA A 184 3.39 -8.30 4.46
N ALA A 185 3.93 -7.27 5.13
CA ALA A 185 5.31 -7.27 5.61
C ALA A 185 5.54 -8.33 6.71
N LEU A 186 4.60 -8.52 7.63
CA LEU A 186 4.65 -9.61 8.63
C LEU A 186 4.61 -10.98 7.96
N ALA A 187 3.73 -11.17 6.99
CA ALA A 187 3.62 -12.42 6.25
C ALA A 187 4.95 -12.78 5.59
N LEU A 188 5.56 -11.83 4.88
CA LEU A 188 6.86 -12.00 4.25
C LEU A 188 7.99 -12.26 5.26
N HIS A 189 7.96 -11.57 6.41
CA HIS A 189 8.94 -11.79 7.48
C HIS A 189 8.87 -13.22 8.06
N HIS A 190 7.66 -13.77 8.17
CA HIS A 190 7.43 -15.10 8.73
C HIS A 190 7.51 -16.24 7.72
N LEU A 191 7.54 -15.95 6.42
CA LEU A 191 7.38 -16.95 5.36
C LEU A 191 8.33 -18.13 5.50
N GLU A 192 9.63 -17.88 5.70
CA GLU A 192 10.65 -18.93 5.78
C GLU A 192 10.56 -19.77 7.06
N ARG A 193 10.29 -19.12 8.20
CA ARG A 193 10.38 -19.77 9.52
C ARG A 193 9.05 -20.32 10.03
N ARG A 194 7.94 -19.71 9.61
CA ARG A 194 6.58 -19.99 10.08
C ARG A 194 5.61 -19.87 8.90
N PRO A 195 5.73 -20.71 7.86
CA PRO A 195 4.97 -20.58 6.62
C PRO A 195 3.46 -20.64 6.83
N THR A 196 2.97 -21.40 7.81
CA THR A 196 1.54 -21.44 8.14
C THR A 196 1.03 -20.09 8.67
N ILE A 197 1.77 -19.44 9.57
CA ILE A 197 1.42 -18.10 10.07
C ILE A 197 1.50 -17.07 8.95
N ALA A 198 2.51 -17.15 8.08
CA ALA A 198 2.59 -16.31 6.90
C ALA A 198 1.37 -16.49 5.99
N GLY A 199 0.94 -17.73 5.76
CA GLY A 199 -0.28 -18.03 5.00
C GLY A 199 -1.54 -17.43 5.63
N VAL A 200 -1.73 -17.58 6.96
CA VAL A 200 -2.86 -16.95 7.66
C VAL A 200 -2.86 -15.43 7.45
N LEU A 201 -1.71 -14.77 7.64
CA LEU A 201 -1.58 -13.33 7.42
C LEU A 201 -1.88 -12.92 5.97
N ILE A 202 -1.45 -13.71 4.97
CA ILE A 202 -1.80 -13.49 3.56
C ILE A 202 -3.32 -13.63 3.35
N GLY A 203 -3.94 -14.63 3.96
CA GLY A 203 -5.39 -14.82 3.87
C GLY A 203 -6.20 -13.68 4.48
N LEU A 204 -5.69 -13.03 5.55
CA LEU A 204 -6.31 -11.83 6.11
C LEU A 204 -6.31 -10.64 5.14
N LEU A 205 -5.42 -10.61 4.14
CA LEU A 205 -5.46 -9.59 3.09
C LEU A 205 -6.66 -9.75 2.14
N ALA A 206 -7.47 -10.81 2.29
CA ALA A 206 -8.74 -10.95 1.59
C ALA A 206 -9.76 -9.83 1.92
N ILE A 207 -9.52 -9.03 2.97
CA ILE A 207 -10.24 -7.77 3.19
C ILE A 207 -10.05 -6.77 2.02
N LYS A 208 -8.98 -6.94 1.24
CA LYS A 208 -8.63 -6.12 0.08
C LYS A 208 -7.94 -6.97 -0.99
N PRO A 209 -8.69 -7.79 -1.75
CA PRO A 209 -8.15 -8.89 -2.57
C PRO A 209 -7.09 -8.44 -3.59
N GLN A 210 -7.23 -7.23 -4.15
CA GLN A 210 -6.25 -6.66 -5.08
C GLN A 210 -4.85 -6.51 -4.47
N MET A 211 -4.75 -6.35 -3.14
CA MET A 211 -3.46 -6.28 -2.44
C MET A 211 -2.85 -7.66 -2.18
N ALA A 212 -3.64 -8.73 -2.29
CA ALA A 212 -3.16 -10.10 -2.11
C ALA A 212 -2.82 -10.80 -3.45
N ILE A 213 -3.13 -10.17 -4.58
CA ILE A 213 -3.19 -10.84 -5.90
C ILE A 213 -1.86 -11.44 -6.37
N LEU A 214 -0.72 -10.90 -5.94
CA LEU A 214 0.60 -11.41 -6.33
C LEU A 214 1.06 -12.64 -5.52
N PHE A 215 0.54 -12.85 -4.31
CA PHE A 215 1.00 -13.94 -3.43
C PHE A 215 0.84 -15.33 -4.04
N PRO A 216 -0.31 -15.71 -4.63
CA PRO A 216 -0.48 -17.03 -5.26
C PRO A 216 0.62 -17.33 -6.28
N PHE A 217 0.92 -16.38 -7.16
CA PHE A 217 1.92 -16.57 -8.23
C PHE A 217 3.31 -16.83 -7.68
N VAL A 218 3.76 -16.03 -6.71
CA VAL A 218 5.11 -16.18 -6.16
C VAL A 218 5.24 -17.42 -5.27
N LEU A 219 4.23 -17.74 -4.46
CA LEU A 219 4.23 -18.91 -3.59
C LEU A 219 4.22 -20.21 -4.39
N ILE A 220 3.42 -20.29 -5.45
CA ILE A 220 3.43 -21.44 -6.38
C ILE A 220 4.79 -21.53 -7.07
N ALA A 221 5.32 -20.41 -7.57
CA ALA A 221 6.58 -20.38 -8.29
C ALA A 221 7.79 -20.84 -7.46
N THR A 222 7.75 -20.66 -6.13
CA THR A 222 8.77 -21.11 -5.18
C THR A 222 8.38 -22.34 -4.38
N ARG A 223 7.24 -22.97 -4.67
CA ARG A 223 6.73 -24.18 -4.00
C ARG A 223 6.50 -24.04 -2.49
N GLU A 224 6.10 -22.85 -2.05
CA GLU A 224 5.78 -22.54 -0.65
C GLU A 224 4.37 -23.05 -0.28
N TRP A 225 4.13 -24.35 -0.47
CA TRP A 225 2.79 -24.95 -0.41
C TRP A 225 2.11 -24.80 0.95
N ARG A 226 2.87 -24.83 2.05
CA ARG A 226 2.32 -24.65 3.40
C ARG A 226 1.71 -23.25 3.58
N ALA A 227 2.40 -22.21 3.10
CA ALA A 227 1.89 -20.85 3.15
C ALA A 227 0.72 -20.67 2.17
N PHE A 228 0.82 -21.24 0.97
CA PHE A 228 -0.25 -21.19 -0.03
C PHE A 228 -1.56 -21.82 0.46
N ILE A 229 -1.50 -23.05 0.99
CA ILE A 229 -2.68 -23.75 1.52
C ILE A 229 -3.27 -23.00 2.72
N ALA A 230 -2.44 -22.54 3.66
CA ALA A 230 -2.91 -21.78 4.80
C ALA A 230 -3.59 -20.46 4.39
N ALA A 231 -3.05 -19.76 3.38
CA ALA A 231 -3.68 -18.56 2.81
C ALA A 231 -5.01 -18.87 2.13
N ALA A 232 -5.07 -19.94 1.34
CA ALA A 232 -6.29 -20.37 0.67
C ALA A 232 -7.40 -20.74 1.68
N LEU A 233 -7.07 -21.55 2.69
CA LEU A 233 -8.02 -21.95 3.74
C LEU A 233 -8.50 -20.75 4.56
N THR A 234 -7.59 -19.86 4.95
CA THR A 234 -7.93 -18.64 5.71
C THR A 234 -8.84 -17.75 4.86
N THR A 235 -8.50 -17.52 3.60
CA THR A 235 -9.31 -16.72 2.66
C THR A 235 -10.70 -17.31 2.47
N ALA A 236 -10.79 -18.63 2.25
CA ALA A 236 -12.06 -19.32 2.07
C ALA A 236 -12.94 -19.24 3.33
N LEU A 237 -12.36 -19.43 4.52
CA LEU A 237 -13.07 -19.30 5.78
C LEU A 237 -13.57 -17.87 6.01
N PHE A 238 -12.72 -16.87 5.75
CA PHE A 238 -13.10 -15.46 5.88
C PHE A 238 -14.21 -15.08 4.90
N ALA A 239 -14.12 -15.55 3.65
CA ALA A 239 -15.14 -15.30 2.64
C ALA A 239 -16.47 -15.98 3.01
N ALA A 240 -16.43 -17.24 3.44
CA ALA A 240 -17.61 -17.97 3.90
C ALA A 240 -18.27 -17.28 5.10
N ALA A 241 -17.50 -16.85 6.09
CA ALA A 241 -18.00 -16.12 7.25
C ALA A 241 -18.59 -14.75 6.86
N GLY A 242 -17.95 -14.02 5.93
CA GLY A 242 -18.47 -12.76 5.41
C GLY A 242 -19.81 -12.95 4.68
N VAL A 243 -19.91 -13.96 3.81
CA VAL A 243 -21.17 -14.28 3.10
C VAL A 243 -22.24 -14.77 4.07
N ALA A 244 -21.87 -15.54 5.11
CA ALA A 244 -22.83 -15.95 6.14
C ALA A 244 -23.40 -14.76 6.91
N LEU A 245 -22.61 -13.71 7.15
CA LEU A 245 -23.04 -12.48 7.82
C LEU A 245 -24.01 -11.65 6.96
N THR A 246 -23.84 -11.65 5.64
CA THR A 246 -24.59 -10.76 4.73
C THR A 246 -25.66 -11.46 3.90
N GLY A 247 -25.63 -12.78 3.82
CA GLY A 247 -26.27 -13.52 2.73
C GLY A 247 -25.60 -13.30 1.38
N THR A 248 -26.14 -13.95 0.34
CA THR A 248 -25.63 -13.89 -1.04
C THR A 248 -25.99 -12.60 -1.78
N VAL A 249 -26.92 -11.80 -1.23
CA VAL A 249 -27.33 -10.50 -1.79
C VAL A 249 -26.15 -9.53 -1.85
N ALA A 250 -25.27 -9.55 -0.86
CA ALA A 250 -24.05 -8.73 -0.83
C ALA A 250 -23.10 -8.98 -2.02
N LEU A 251 -23.11 -10.19 -2.59
CA LEU A 251 -22.28 -10.47 -3.76
C LEU A 251 -22.79 -9.70 -4.98
N HIS A 252 -24.10 -9.61 -5.16
CA HIS A 252 -24.71 -8.84 -6.24
C HIS A 252 -24.50 -7.34 -6.02
N GLY A 253 -24.80 -6.84 -4.81
CA GLY A 253 -24.60 -5.41 -4.49
C GLY A 253 -23.14 -4.96 -4.61
N LEU A 254 -22.18 -5.81 -4.25
CA LEU A 254 -20.76 -5.55 -4.48
C LEU A 254 -20.44 -5.46 -5.98
N LEU A 255 -20.94 -6.40 -6.79
CA LEU A 255 -20.73 -6.38 -8.24
C LEU A 255 -21.31 -5.10 -8.87
N ASP A 256 -22.49 -4.68 -8.43
CA ASP A 256 -23.15 -3.46 -8.91
C ASP A 256 -22.36 -2.21 -8.52
N ALA A 257 -21.92 -2.11 -7.26
CA ALA A 257 -21.08 -1.02 -6.77
C ALA A 257 -19.73 -0.96 -7.52
N MET A 258 -19.08 -2.10 -7.70
CA MET A 258 -17.83 -2.20 -8.47
C MET A 258 -18.05 -1.81 -9.94
N SER A 259 -19.16 -2.21 -10.56
CA SER A 259 -19.47 -1.84 -11.94
C SER A 259 -19.65 -0.34 -12.11
N THR A 260 -20.34 0.30 -11.15
CA THR A 260 -20.60 1.75 -11.13
C THR A 260 -19.30 2.52 -10.97
N VAL A 261 -18.49 2.16 -9.96
CA VAL A 261 -17.20 2.83 -9.72
C VAL A 261 -16.21 2.55 -10.84
N ARG A 262 -16.22 1.37 -11.44
CA ARG A 262 -15.42 1.06 -12.63
C ARG A 262 -15.77 2.01 -13.78
N ASN A 263 -17.06 2.21 -14.07
CA ASN A 263 -17.50 3.09 -15.15
C ASN A 263 -17.07 4.54 -14.87
N GLN A 264 -17.24 5.02 -13.64
CA GLN A 264 -16.76 6.35 -13.21
C GLN A 264 -15.24 6.48 -13.35
N HIS A 265 -14.49 5.51 -12.82
CA HIS A 265 -13.03 5.47 -12.90
C HIS A 265 -12.52 5.47 -14.34
N PHE A 266 -13.25 4.87 -15.29
CA PHE A 266 -12.84 4.83 -16.69
C PHE A 266 -13.10 6.11 -17.48
N VAL A 267 -13.98 6.98 -16.97
CA VAL A 267 -14.49 8.15 -17.71
C VAL A 267 -14.13 9.48 -17.05
N LEU A 268 -13.99 9.53 -15.72
CA LEU A 268 -13.84 10.78 -14.98
C LEU A 268 -12.36 11.13 -14.71
N PRO A 269 -11.85 12.25 -15.24
CA PRO A 269 -10.45 12.64 -15.07
C PRO A 269 -10.00 12.85 -13.62
N GLY A 270 -10.93 13.21 -12.73
CA GLY A 270 -10.63 13.41 -11.31
C GLY A 270 -9.99 12.18 -10.64
N TYR A 271 -10.37 10.97 -11.06
CA TYR A 271 -9.78 9.72 -10.56
C TYR A 271 -8.33 9.52 -11.02
N TRP A 272 -8.00 10.01 -12.22
CA TRP A 272 -6.69 9.73 -12.83
C TRP A 272 -5.58 10.59 -12.21
N PHE A 273 -5.90 11.81 -11.77
CA PHE A 273 -4.93 12.67 -11.09
C PHE A 273 -4.51 12.14 -9.71
N ALA A 274 -5.31 11.29 -9.06
CA ALA A 274 -5.00 10.70 -7.75
C ALA A 274 -4.61 9.21 -7.82
N SER A 275 -4.43 8.69 -9.05
CA SER A 275 -4.21 7.27 -9.32
C SER A 275 -2.85 7.06 -9.98
N PRO A 276 -1.85 6.50 -9.26
CA PRO A 276 -0.51 6.26 -9.80
C PRO A 276 -0.45 5.04 -10.75
N THR A 277 -1.46 4.83 -11.60
CA THR A 277 -1.56 3.68 -12.51
C THR A 277 -1.23 4.01 -13.96
N PRO A 278 -0.64 3.05 -14.72
CA PRO A 278 -0.43 3.21 -16.15
C PRO A 278 -1.72 3.60 -16.88
N PHE A 279 -2.84 3.01 -16.46
CA PHE A 279 -4.17 3.37 -16.94
C PHE A 279 -4.44 4.88 -16.79
N ALA A 280 -4.31 5.42 -15.58
CA ALA A 280 -4.56 6.84 -15.31
C ALA A 280 -3.64 7.77 -16.12
N ALA A 281 -2.34 7.45 -16.20
CA ALA A 281 -1.39 8.23 -16.98
C ALA A 281 -1.75 8.28 -18.48
N LEU A 282 -2.14 7.14 -19.06
CA LEU A 282 -2.54 7.07 -20.46
C LEU A 282 -3.86 7.79 -20.73
N ARG A 283 -4.83 7.68 -19.82
CA ARG A 283 -6.11 8.38 -19.94
C ARG A 283 -5.93 9.90 -19.86
N LEU A 284 -5.05 10.38 -18.97
CA LEU A 284 -4.66 11.80 -18.91
C LEU A 284 -3.89 12.26 -20.17
N ALA A 285 -3.12 11.39 -20.79
CA ALA A 285 -2.44 11.65 -22.06
C ALA A 285 -3.37 11.56 -23.29
N GLY A 286 -4.68 11.33 -23.11
CA GLY A 286 -5.65 11.27 -24.19
C GLY A 286 -5.76 9.91 -24.91
N ALA A 287 -5.09 8.87 -24.44
CA ALA A 287 -5.21 7.54 -25.03
C ALA A 287 -6.63 6.98 -24.87
N SER A 288 -7.13 6.25 -25.85
CA SER A 288 -8.47 5.63 -25.79
C SER A 288 -8.57 4.59 -24.66
N LEU A 289 -9.80 4.31 -24.20
CA LEU A 289 -10.04 3.34 -23.14
C LEU A 289 -9.46 1.94 -23.46
N PRO A 290 -9.65 1.36 -24.67
CA PRO A 290 -9.07 0.06 -25.01
C PRO A 290 -7.53 0.06 -24.96
N VAL A 291 -6.89 1.14 -25.42
CA VAL A 291 -5.43 1.27 -25.40
C VAL A 291 -4.92 1.35 -23.96
N ALA A 292 -5.54 2.18 -23.12
CA ALA A 292 -5.15 2.31 -21.72
C ALA A 292 -5.28 0.99 -20.94
N LEU A 293 -6.36 0.24 -21.18
CA LEU A 293 -6.55 -1.09 -20.57
C LEU A 293 -5.56 -2.13 -21.09
N ALA A 294 -5.28 -2.14 -22.40
CA ALA A 294 -4.31 -3.06 -22.99
C ALA A 294 -2.90 -2.83 -22.41
N VAL A 295 -2.46 -1.57 -22.30
CA VAL A 295 -1.16 -1.25 -21.71
C VAL A 295 -1.12 -1.57 -20.21
N GLN A 296 -2.19 -1.29 -19.47
CA GLN A 296 -2.29 -1.70 -18.07
C GLN A 296 -2.15 -3.22 -17.92
N ALA A 297 -2.82 -4.01 -18.75
CA ALA A 297 -2.74 -5.47 -18.72
C ALA A 297 -1.32 -5.97 -19.04
N MET A 298 -0.64 -5.36 -20.03
CA MET A 298 0.75 -5.68 -20.34
C MET A 298 1.69 -5.38 -19.17
N ILE A 299 1.52 -4.24 -18.50
CA ILE A 299 2.34 -3.86 -17.34
C ILE A 299 2.05 -4.78 -16.14
N ALA A 300 0.77 -5.15 -15.92
CA ALA A 300 0.40 -6.11 -14.89
C ALA A 300 1.07 -7.48 -15.14
N LEU A 301 1.08 -7.97 -16.39
CA LEU A 301 1.76 -9.21 -16.75
C LEU A 301 3.28 -9.11 -16.54
N LEU A 302 3.89 -8.00 -16.97
CA LEU A 302 5.31 -7.73 -16.73
C LEU A 302 5.65 -7.75 -15.23
N ALA A 303 4.80 -7.13 -14.41
CA ALA A 303 4.96 -7.10 -12.95
C ALA A 303 4.88 -8.50 -12.32
N VAL A 304 3.95 -9.35 -12.77
CA VAL A 304 3.85 -10.75 -12.33
C VAL A 304 5.10 -11.54 -12.72
N VAL A 305 5.53 -11.43 -13.98
CA VAL A 305 6.74 -12.11 -14.48
C VAL A 305 7.97 -11.67 -13.69
N ALA A 306 8.15 -10.37 -13.45
CA ALA A 306 9.26 -9.84 -12.67
C ALA A 306 9.24 -10.35 -11.22
N ALA A 307 8.07 -10.40 -10.57
CA ALA A 307 7.94 -10.93 -9.22
C ALA A 307 8.33 -12.41 -9.14
N VAL A 308 7.81 -13.23 -10.06
CA VAL A 308 8.14 -14.66 -10.16
C VAL A 308 9.62 -14.89 -10.44
N ASP A 309 10.19 -14.14 -11.38
CA ASP A 309 11.60 -14.24 -11.76
C ASP A 309 12.53 -13.88 -10.58
N VAL A 310 12.29 -12.75 -9.91
CA VAL A 310 13.06 -12.34 -8.73
C VAL A 310 12.94 -13.38 -7.62
N TRP A 311 11.74 -13.87 -7.32
CA TRP A 311 11.54 -14.87 -6.26
C TRP A 311 12.26 -16.19 -6.54
N ARG A 312 12.35 -16.60 -7.81
CA ARG A 312 13.12 -17.78 -8.23
C ARG A 312 14.64 -17.57 -8.16
N ARG A 313 15.12 -16.34 -8.35
CA ARG A 313 16.57 -16.03 -8.42
C ARG A 313 17.23 -15.77 -7.08
N THR A 314 16.49 -15.27 -6.08
CA THR A 314 17.06 -14.89 -4.79
C THR A 314 16.23 -15.37 -3.62
N GLN A 315 16.90 -15.69 -2.52
CA GLN A 315 16.30 -15.93 -1.20
C GLN A 315 16.33 -14.66 -0.32
N ASP A 316 16.88 -13.54 -0.81
CA ASP A 316 16.88 -12.29 -0.04
C ASP A 316 15.44 -11.76 0.11
N ARG A 317 14.91 -11.88 1.33
CA ARG A 317 13.55 -11.42 1.70
C ARG A 317 13.29 -9.95 1.39
N ARG A 318 14.32 -9.09 1.35
CA ARG A 318 14.17 -7.66 1.05
C ARG A 318 13.83 -7.47 -0.41
N LEU A 319 14.56 -8.13 -1.32
CA LEU A 319 14.26 -8.07 -2.75
C LEU A 319 12.92 -8.74 -3.07
N ARG A 320 12.61 -9.86 -2.42
CA ARG A 320 11.30 -10.53 -2.53
C ARG A 320 10.14 -9.64 -2.06
N GLY A 321 10.30 -8.96 -0.93
CA GLY A 321 9.29 -8.04 -0.42
C GLY A 321 9.13 -6.79 -1.27
N ALA A 322 10.24 -6.24 -1.77
CA ALA A 322 10.22 -5.08 -2.65
C ALA A 322 9.52 -5.37 -3.97
N VAL A 323 9.90 -6.46 -4.65
CA VAL A 323 9.27 -6.83 -5.93
C VAL A 323 7.79 -7.14 -5.75
N LEU A 324 7.41 -7.86 -4.68
CA LEU A 324 6.01 -8.19 -4.42
C LEU A 324 5.18 -6.91 -4.25
N ALA A 325 5.64 -5.97 -3.43
CA ALA A 325 4.91 -4.75 -3.15
C ALA A 325 4.75 -3.89 -4.41
N ILE A 326 5.82 -3.66 -5.17
CA ILE A 326 5.78 -2.87 -6.40
C ILE A 326 4.89 -3.55 -7.45
N SER A 327 5.06 -4.86 -7.65
CA SER A 327 4.27 -5.60 -8.62
C SER A 327 2.78 -5.60 -8.26
N THR A 328 2.43 -5.69 -6.98
CA THR A 328 1.03 -5.58 -6.52
C THR A 328 0.41 -4.25 -6.89
N LEU A 329 1.14 -3.14 -6.69
CA LEU A 329 0.67 -1.80 -7.07
C LEU A 329 0.52 -1.66 -8.60
N LEU A 330 1.43 -2.25 -9.38
CA LEU A 330 1.37 -2.21 -10.85
C LEU A 330 0.30 -3.12 -11.47
N SER A 331 -0.23 -4.10 -10.74
CA SER A 331 -1.14 -5.11 -11.28
C SER A 331 -2.61 -4.69 -11.32
N THR A 332 -3.00 -3.56 -10.74
CA THR A 332 -4.39 -3.08 -10.71
C THR A 332 -4.56 -1.77 -11.50
N PRO A 333 -5.59 -1.62 -12.35
CA PRO A 333 -5.96 -0.33 -12.94
C PRO A 333 -6.52 0.64 -11.88
N TYR A 334 -7.05 0.10 -10.79
CA TYR A 334 -7.67 0.83 -9.69
C TYR A 334 -6.71 0.85 -8.50
N LEU A 335 -5.91 1.92 -8.42
CA LEU A 335 -4.99 2.19 -7.32
C LEU A 335 -5.09 3.65 -6.94
N TRP A 336 -5.20 3.94 -5.65
CA TRP A 336 -5.18 5.31 -5.16
C TRP A 336 -3.83 5.64 -4.51
N GLY A 337 -3.47 6.91 -4.47
CA GLY A 337 -2.26 7.37 -3.78
C GLY A 337 -2.19 6.91 -2.32
N TYR A 338 -3.32 6.78 -1.63
CA TYR A 338 -3.37 6.27 -0.25
C TYR A 338 -2.95 4.79 -0.10
N GLU A 339 -2.81 4.03 -1.19
CA GLU A 339 -2.29 2.65 -1.18
C GLU A 339 -0.76 2.58 -1.12
N LEU A 340 -0.08 3.72 -1.28
CA LEU A 340 1.38 3.78 -1.31
C LEU A 340 2.11 3.42 0.01
N PRO A 341 1.50 3.21 1.20
CA PRO A 341 2.18 2.48 2.28
C PRO A 341 2.82 1.15 1.86
N TRP A 342 2.23 0.47 0.87
CA TRP A 342 2.82 -0.73 0.25
C TRP A 342 4.14 -0.44 -0.44
N LEU A 343 4.26 0.69 -1.15
CA LEU A 343 5.52 1.12 -1.76
C LEU A 343 6.61 1.33 -0.69
N GLY A 344 6.22 1.72 0.52
CA GLY A 344 7.12 1.80 1.66
C GLY A 344 7.83 0.47 1.98
N ILE A 345 7.17 -0.68 1.82
CA ILE A 345 7.83 -2.00 1.94
C ILE A 345 9.05 -2.08 1.02
N ALA A 346 8.88 -1.69 -0.24
CA ALA A 346 9.95 -1.72 -1.22
C ALA A 346 11.05 -0.69 -0.92
N VAL A 347 10.67 0.54 -0.57
CA VAL A 347 11.59 1.62 -0.19
C VAL A 347 12.51 1.15 0.94
N PHE A 348 11.96 0.66 2.06
CA PHE A 348 12.78 0.30 3.22
C PHE A 348 13.61 -0.97 3.01
N CYS A 349 13.08 -1.95 2.26
CA CYS A 349 13.84 -3.12 1.84
C CYS A 349 15.02 -2.74 0.94
N LEU A 350 14.82 -1.86 -0.04
CA LEU A 350 15.88 -1.40 -0.94
C LEU A 350 16.91 -0.53 -0.22
N ILE A 351 16.48 0.28 0.75
CA ILE A 351 17.39 1.05 1.60
C ILE A 351 18.31 0.12 2.38
N ALA A 352 17.75 -0.82 3.15
CA ALA A 352 18.55 -1.76 3.93
C ALA A 352 19.46 -2.61 3.03
N TYR A 353 18.96 -3.06 1.87
CA TYR A 353 19.77 -3.78 0.89
C TYR A 353 20.92 -2.93 0.33
N GLY A 354 20.68 -1.65 0.04
CA GLY A 354 21.70 -0.72 -0.44
C GLY A 354 22.77 -0.39 0.60
N LEU A 355 22.39 -0.32 1.88
CA LEU A 355 23.33 -0.13 2.99
C LEU A 355 24.26 -1.34 3.17
N ASP A 356 23.77 -2.56 2.94
CA ASP A 356 24.58 -3.77 3.04
C ASP A 356 25.43 -4.07 1.80
N GLN A 357 24.83 -3.93 0.62
CA GLN A 357 25.41 -4.42 -0.64
C GLN A 357 25.99 -3.29 -1.50
N GLY A 358 25.97 -2.06 -0.99
CA GLY A 358 26.36 -0.85 -1.70
C GLY A 358 25.29 -0.36 -2.68
N TRP A 359 25.46 0.89 -3.12
CA TRP A 359 24.57 1.59 -4.04
C TRP A 359 24.99 1.41 -5.50
N LEU A 360 24.02 1.21 -6.38
CA LEU A 360 24.23 1.25 -7.83
C LEU A 360 23.76 2.60 -8.40
N PRO A 361 24.26 3.01 -9.59
CA PRO A 361 23.83 4.24 -10.22
C PRO A 361 22.30 4.31 -10.35
N GLY A 362 21.72 5.41 -9.85
CA GLY A 362 20.29 5.69 -9.89
C GLY A 362 19.46 5.13 -8.73
N ASP A 363 19.98 4.22 -7.90
CA ASP A 363 19.17 3.58 -6.84
C ASP A 363 18.64 4.61 -5.82
N GLN A 364 19.52 5.46 -5.29
CA GLN A 364 19.13 6.45 -4.29
C GLN A 364 18.13 7.46 -4.88
N GLY A 365 18.32 7.88 -6.13
CA GLY A 365 17.37 8.77 -6.82
C GLY A 365 15.99 8.13 -6.99
N ALA A 366 15.93 6.87 -7.43
CA ALA A 366 14.67 6.15 -7.59
C ALA A 366 13.95 5.96 -6.24
N ILE A 367 14.69 5.68 -5.16
CA ILE A 367 14.14 5.56 -3.81
C ILE A 367 13.58 6.90 -3.34
N VAL A 368 14.25 8.03 -3.61
CA VAL A 368 13.73 9.35 -3.21
C VAL A 368 12.50 9.75 -4.01
N LEU A 369 12.45 9.46 -5.31
CA LEU A 369 11.23 9.66 -6.10
C LEU A 369 10.07 8.84 -5.54
N ALA A 370 10.31 7.58 -5.17
CA ALA A 370 9.31 6.74 -4.51
C ALA A 370 8.93 7.26 -3.11
N TRP A 371 9.87 7.83 -2.36
CA TRP A 371 9.61 8.45 -1.07
C TRP A 371 8.68 9.66 -1.17
N LEU A 372 8.81 10.44 -2.25
CA LEU A 372 8.04 11.67 -2.47
C LEU A 372 6.75 11.46 -3.26
N LEU A 373 6.59 10.31 -3.94
CA LEU A 373 5.43 10.01 -4.77
C LEU A 373 4.08 10.21 -4.04
N PRO A 374 3.87 9.77 -2.77
CA PRO A 374 2.60 10.00 -2.10
C PRO A 374 2.22 11.49 -1.97
N PHE A 375 3.17 12.38 -1.70
CA PHE A 375 2.89 13.82 -1.70
C PHE A 375 2.58 14.35 -3.09
N TYR A 376 3.26 13.84 -4.13
CA TYR A 376 2.90 14.15 -5.49
C TYR A 376 1.44 13.78 -5.77
N GLU A 377 1.03 12.54 -5.47
CA GLU A 377 -0.35 12.06 -5.67
C GLU A 377 -1.38 12.86 -4.86
N MET A 378 -1.02 13.31 -3.66
CA MET A 378 -1.90 14.13 -2.81
C MET A 378 -2.21 15.49 -3.45
N PHE A 379 -1.23 16.13 -4.07
CA PHE A 379 -1.37 17.46 -4.64
C PHE A 379 -1.73 17.48 -6.13
N ASN A 380 -1.55 16.36 -6.83
CA ASN A 380 -1.79 16.29 -8.26
C ASN A 380 -3.24 16.61 -8.69
N PRO A 381 -4.29 16.23 -7.94
CA PRO A 381 -5.66 16.67 -8.26
C PRO A 381 -5.85 18.20 -8.26
N LEU A 382 -5.05 18.93 -7.48
CA LEU A 382 -5.08 20.39 -7.42
C LEU A 382 -4.31 21.02 -8.60
N PHE A 383 -3.09 20.54 -8.86
CA PHE A 383 -2.21 21.11 -9.88
C PHE A 383 -2.41 20.56 -11.29
N LYS A 384 -3.09 19.42 -11.42
CA LYS A 384 -3.37 18.72 -12.69
C LYS A 384 -2.10 18.45 -13.51
N LEU A 385 -1.04 18.02 -12.84
CA LEU A 385 0.24 17.69 -13.47
C LEU A 385 0.18 16.29 -14.15
N PRO A 386 1.14 15.95 -15.03
CA PRO A 386 1.20 14.62 -15.64
C PRO A 386 1.28 13.51 -14.60
N GLN A 387 0.60 12.38 -14.80
CA GLN A 387 0.66 11.30 -13.81
C GLN A 387 1.99 10.52 -13.92
N ILE A 388 2.89 10.72 -12.95
CA ILE A 388 4.26 10.14 -12.94
C ILE A 388 4.37 8.83 -12.16
N GLY A 389 3.37 8.46 -11.36
CA GLY A 389 3.39 7.27 -10.51
C GLY A 389 3.84 5.99 -11.22
N PRO A 390 3.33 5.67 -12.42
CA PRO A 390 3.73 4.47 -13.15
C PRO A 390 5.22 4.44 -13.49
N ALA A 391 5.80 5.59 -13.85
CA ALA A 391 7.22 5.70 -14.17
C ALA A 391 8.08 5.47 -12.92
N VAL A 392 7.68 6.01 -11.77
CA VAL A 392 8.37 5.79 -10.48
C VAL A 392 8.30 4.31 -10.07
N LEU A 393 7.12 3.69 -10.16
CA LEU A 393 6.92 2.28 -9.83
C LEU A 393 7.73 1.35 -10.75
N LEU A 394 7.71 1.58 -12.08
CA LEU A 394 8.49 0.81 -13.04
C LEU A 394 10.00 1.01 -12.85
N THR A 395 10.43 2.21 -12.47
CA THR A 395 11.85 2.48 -12.16
C THR A 395 12.30 1.68 -10.94
N LEU A 396 11.49 1.62 -9.87
CA LEU A 396 11.82 0.77 -8.73
C LEU A 396 11.76 -0.72 -9.06
N LEU A 397 10.80 -1.16 -9.89
CA LEU A 397 10.75 -2.55 -10.34
C LEU A 397 12.05 -2.92 -11.07
N PHE A 398 12.51 -2.05 -11.97
CA PHE A 398 13.79 -2.21 -12.66
C PHE A 398 14.98 -2.27 -11.68
N VAL A 399 15.02 -1.40 -10.66
CA VAL A 399 16.07 -1.43 -9.62
C VAL A 399 16.10 -2.80 -8.91
N VAL A 400 14.94 -3.34 -8.53
CA VAL A 400 14.85 -4.65 -7.85
C VAL A 400 15.30 -5.78 -8.77
N VAL A 401 14.81 -5.84 -10.01
CA VAL A 401 15.18 -6.87 -11.00
C VAL A 401 16.68 -6.82 -11.32
N ARG A 402 17.23 -5.61 -11.49
CA ARG A 402 18.66 -5.38 -11.72
C ARG A 402 19.51 -5.89 -10.56
N ARG A 403 19.09 -5.63 -9.32
CA ARG A 403 19.78 -6.11 -8.11
C ARG A 403 19.70 -7.63 -7.98
N ALA A 404 18.53 -8.23 -8.16
CA ALA A 404 18.35 -9.69 -8.13
C ALA A 404 19.21 -10.41 -9.19
N SER A 405 19.29 -9.85 -10.40
CA SER A 405 20.12 -10.39 -11.49
C SER A 405 21.64 -10.35 -11.20
N ARG A 406 22.09 -9.47 -10.30
CA ARG A 406 23.50 -9.46 -9.85
C ARG A 406 23.76 -10.51 -8.79
N VAL A 407 22.83 -10.74 -7.87
CA VAL A 407 22.92 -11.81 -6.86
C VAL A 407 23.10 -13.17 -7.51
N ALA A 408 22.23 -13.49 -8.49
CA ALA A 408 22.28 -14.77 -9.19
C ALA A 408 23.60 -15.02 -9.96
N ARG A 409 24.29 -13.96 -10.40
CA ARG A 409 25.59 -14.05 -11.08
C ARG A 409 26.77 -14.27 -10.16
N HIS A 410 26.66 -13.95 -8.87
CA HIS A 410 27.73 -14.19 -7.90
C HIS A 410 27.58 -15.53 -7.16
N ALA A 411 26.43 -16.18 -7.29
CA ALA A 411 26.15 -17.50 -6.71
C ALA A 411 26.46 -18.66 -7.67
N ARG A 412 26.75 -18.36 -8.94
CA ARG A 412 27.32 -19.28 -9.93
C ARG A 412 28.80 -18.97 -10.06
#